data_AF-A0AAZ1XEJ6-F1
#
_entry.id   AF-A0AAZ1XEJ6-F1
#
_cell.length_a   1.000
_cell.length_b   1.000
_cell.length_c   1.000
_cell.angle_alpha   90.00
_cell.angle_beta   90.00
_cell.angle_gamma   90.00
#
_symmetry.space_group_name_H-M   'P 1'
#
loop_
_entity.id
_entity.type
_entity.pdbx_description
1 polymer ?
#
loop_
_entity_poly.entity_id
_entity_poly.type
_entity_poly.pdbx_seq_one_letter_code
_entity_poly.pdbx_strand_id
1 'polypeptide(L)'
;MNIPPSAHTDLPTRCEPYLCFFALCHSPYSCSPLLKFKATSCCSYLCLITPIQIKVFLVLMTLTYLTLILITSFCAHCNIKVQNHMKCYFSVSCCVFCSAVVVFFFFQFLLFILLFLLFKISLRCTALYPLSFLILDRANQLSASDNIHRFSPQVEETVQNHMAYSIQEEGGDANWQLVAEEGAMKVYRREVEENGIVLDPLKATHAVKGVTGHEVCHYFWDTAVRLDWETTVENFHVVEKLSDNAVIVYQTHKTVWPVAQRDVLFLSVIKTIPPRNENEPDTWIVCNISVEHDDVPLTNRCVRAKLNVAMICQTLVSPPEGDKEISRDNILCRVSYVANVNPGGWFPASILRPVAKREYPKFLKRFSSYVQEKTAGKPILF
;
A
#
# COMPACT_ATOMS: atom_id res chain seq x y z
N MET A 1 57.73 4.27 21.10
CA MET A 1 58.80 3.75 20.22
C MET A 1 58.18 2.59 19.44
N ASN A 2 58.07 2.54 18.12
CA ASN A 2 58.44 3.42 17.02
C ASN A 2 57.40 3.22 15.90
N ILE A 3 56.97 4.34 15.32
CA ILE A 3 56.25 4.47 14.05
C ILE A 3 57.32 4.50 12.93
N PRO A 4 57.09 3.93 11.73
CA PRO A 4 57.08 4.77 10.50
C PRO A 4 56.26 4.17 9.31
N PRO A 5 56.15 4.86 8.16
CA PRO A 5 55.91 6.28 7.94
C PRO A 5 54.70 6.56 7.02
N SER A 6 54.27 7.82 7.05
CA SER A 6 53.25 8.50 6.26
C SER A 6 53.52 8.54 4.75
N ALA A 7 52.46 8.41 3.94
CA ALA A 7 52.41 8.92 2.57
C ALA A 7 51.27 9.95 2.45
N HIS A 8 51.68 11.20 2.22
CA HIS A 8 50.86 12.33 1.84
C HIS A 8 50.36 12.18 0.39
N THR A 9 49.08 12.43 0.14
CA THR A 9 48.58 12.89 -1.16
C THR A 9 47.39 13.82 -0.96
N ASP A 10 47.69 15.11 -1.05
CA ASP A 10 46.94 16.25 -1.61
C ASP A 10 45.41 16.16 -1.75
N LEU A 11 44.74 17.05 -1.02
CA LEU A 11 43.40 17.57 -1.31
C LEU A 11 43.45 18.53 -2.52
N PRO A 12 42.55 18.39 -3.52
CA PRO A 12 42.14 19.53 -4.31
C PRO A 12 40.83 20.11 -3.77
N THR A 13 40.90 21.41 -3.59
CA THR A 13 39.86 22.41 -3.34
C THR A 13 38.57 22.21 -4.14
N ARG A 14 37.44 22.44 -3.45
CA ARG A 14 36.12 22.89 -3.93
C ARG A 14 36.04 23.25 -5.43
N CYS A 15 35.28 22.45 -6.18
CA CYS A 15 34.58 22.88 -7.40
C CYS A 15 33.07 22.64 -7.23
N GLU A 16 32.28 23.57 -7.72
CA GLU A 16 30.83 23.73 -7.55
C GLU A 16 29.95 22.63 -8.21
N PRO A 17 28.67 22.50 -7.82
CA PRO A 17 27.88 21.28 -8.02
C PRO A 17 26.95 21.37 -9.24
N TYR A 18 27.45 21.22 -10.46
CA TYR A 18 26.59 20.98 -11.63
C TYR A 18 27.39 20.22 -12.70
N LEU A 19 27.59 18.90 -12.59
CA LEU A 19 27.93 17.98 -13.71
C LEU A 19 28.30 16.55 -13.25
N CYS A 20 27.46 15.88 -12.45
CA CYS A 20 27.64 14.45 -12.13
C CYS A 20 26.32 13.69 -12.26
N PHE A 21 25.88 13.43 -13.50
CA PHE A 21 24.77 12.50 -13.77
C PHE A 21 25.08 11.47 -14.88
N PHE A 22 26.33 11.38 -15.35
CA PHE A 22 26.67 10.55 -16.52
C PHE A 22 27.78 9.51 -16.34
N ALA A 23 28.25 9.25 -15.11
CA ALA A 23 29.40 8.38 -14.88
C ALA A 23 29.18 7.27 -13.85
N LEU A 24 28.08 6.51 -13.93
CA LEU A 24 27.94 5.22 -13.22
C LEU A 24 27.16 4.23 -14.09
N CYS A 25 27.80 3.74 -15.15
CA CYS A 25 27.28 2.60 -15.90
C CYS A 25 28.40 1.83 -16.63
N HIS A 26 29.53 1.55 -15.96
CA HIS A 26 30.53 0.61 -16.45
C HIS A 26 31.02 -0.30 -15.31
N SER A 27 30.28 -1.39 -15.07
CA SER A 27 30.82 -2.63 -14.52
C SER A 27 30.01 -3.79 -15.11
N PRO A 28 30.62 -4.76 -15.83
CA PRO A 28 29.89 -5.69 -16.68
C PRO A 28 29.77 -7.08 -16.05
N TYR A 29 29.11 -7.26 -14.89
CA TYR A 29 28.68 -8.58 -14.46
C TYR A 29 27.32 -8.52 -13.76
N SER A 30 26.40 -9.40 -14.18
CA SER A 30 25.04 -9.62 -13.67
C SER A 30 23.98 -8.54 -13.96
N CYS A 31 23.52 -8.49 -15.22
CA CYS A 31 22.17 -8.01 -15.53
C CYS A 31 21.60 -8.83 -16.69
N SER A 32 20.43 -9.44 -16.47
CA SER A 32 19.69 -10.28 -17.41
C SER A 32 19.37 -9.56 -18.74
N PRO A 33 19.45 -10.23 -19.91
CA PRO A 33 19.31 -9.58 -21.23
C PRO A 33 17.97 -8.85 -21.47
N LEU A 34 16.90 -9.29 -20.81
CA LEU A 34 15.54 -8.72 -20.94
C LEU A 34 15.40 -7.31 -20.36
N LEU A 35 16.18 -6.96 -19.33
CA LEU A 35 16.14 -5.61 -18.73
C LEU A 35 16.89 -4.57 -19.57
N LYS A 36 18.00 -4.96 -20.22
CA LYS A 36 18.75 -4.07 -21.12
C LYS A 36 17.90 -3.64 -22.33
N PHE A 37 17.07 -4.52 -22.86
CA PHE A 37 16.25 -4.26 -24.05
C PHE A 37 15.05 -3.32 -23.77
N LYS A 38 14.41 -3.44 -22.59
CA LYS A 38 13.28 -2.56 -22.21
C LYS A 38 13.74 -1.15 -21.80
N ALA A 39 14.85 -1.03 -21.08
CA ALA A 39 15.35 0.28 -20.63
C ALA A 39 15.87 1.16 -21.78
N THR A 40 16.58 0.57 -22.75
CA THR A 40 17.07 1.32 -23.92
C THR A 40 15.96 1.73 -24.88
N SER A 41 14.90 0.91 -25.02
CA SER A 41 13.76 1.26 -25.89
C SER A 41 12.94 2.44 -25.33
N CYS A 42 12.60 2.44 -24.03
CA CYS A 42 11.81 3.54 -23.45
C CYS A 42 12.58 4.86 -23.32
N CYS A 43 13.87 4.81 -22.96
CA CYS A 43 14.67 6.04 -22.79
C CYS A 43 14.92 6.75 -24.14
N SER A 44 15.03 5.98 -25.24
CA SER A 44 15.19 6.53 -26.59
C SER A 44 13.91 7.21 -27.09
N TYR A 45 12.74 6.62 -26.82
CA TYR A 45 11.45 7.20 -27.21
C TYR A 45 11.12 8.49 -26.42
N LEU A 46 11.38 8.53 -25.11
CA LEU A 46 11.10 9.73 -24.31
C LEU A 46 12.04 10.91 -24.60
N CYS A 47 13.32 10.64 -24.92
CA CYS A 47 14.30 11.69 -25.21
C CYS A 47 14.09 12.36 -26.58
N LEU A 48 13.43 11.67 -27.52
CA LEU A 48 13.07 12.22 -28.84
C LEU A 48 11.75 13.00 -28.83
N ILE A 49 10.78 12.61 -27.99
CA ILE A 49 9.44 13.21 -28.01
C ILE A 49 9.45 14.65 -27.44
N THR A 50 10.23 14.94 -26.40
CA THR A 50 10.24 16.27 -25.76
C THR A 50 10.77 17.41 -26.67
N PRO A 51 11.90 17.30 -27.40
CA PRO A 51 12.36 18.37 -28.29
C PRO A 51 11.52 18.49 -29.57
N ILE A 52 10.94 17.40 -30.08
CA ILE A 52 10.08 17.43 -31.27
C ILE A 52 8.77 18.17 -30.94
N GLN A 53 8.14 17.89 -29.79
CA GLN A 53 6.91 18.55 -29.38
C GLN A 53 7.11 20.06 -29.15
N ILE A 54 8.26 20.47 -28.59
CA ILE A 54 8.61 21.90 -28.42
C ILE A 54 8.83 22.58 -29.76
N LYS A 55 9.51 21.93 -30.72
CA LYS A 55 9.69 22.47 -32.09
C LYS A 55 8.36 22.63 -32.82
N VAL A 56 7.47 21.64 -32.74
CA VAL A 56 6.12 21.71 -33.32
C VAL A 56 5.32 22.87 -32.69
N PHE A 57 5.43 23.05 -31.38
CA PHE A 57 4.78 24.15 -30.67
C PHE A 57 5.27 25.54 -31.14
N LEU A 58 6.58 25.73 -31.26
CA LEU A 58 7.18 26.97 -31.77
C LEU A 58 6.77 27.26 -33.22
N VAL A 59 6.73 26.25 -34.07
CA VAL A 59 6.29 26.40 -35.48
C VAL A 59 4.81 26.81 -35.54
N LEU A 60 3.94 26.17 -34.77
CA LEU A 60 2.51 26.53 -34.71
C LEU A 60 2.28 27.96 -34.21
N MET A 61 3.02 28.38 -33.17
CA MET A 61 3.00 29.76 -32.66
C MET A 61 3.49 30.78 -33.68
N THR A 62 4.50 30.42 -34.47
CA THR A 62 5.03 31.32 -35.51
C THR A 62 4.04 31.46 -36.66
N LEU A 63 3.41 30.36 -37.09
CA LEU A 63 2.39 30.36 -38.15
C LEU A 63 1.13 31.14 -37.75
N THR A 64 0.66 31.01 -36.51
CA THR A 64 -0.48 31.80 -36.00
C THR A 64 -0.14 33.30 -35.92
N TYR A 65 1.08 33.64 -35.51
CA TYR A 65 1.51 35.05 -35.49
C TYR A 65 1.63 35.66 -36.90
N LEU A 66 2.21 34.94 -37.86
CA LEU A 66 2.32 35.38 -39.25
C LEU A 66 0.94 35.54 -39.92
N THR A 67 0.01 34.61 -39.66
CA THR A 67 -1.35 34.74 -40.19
C THR A 67 -2.08 35.94 -39.60
N LEU A 68 -1.89 36.24 -38.31
CA LEU A 68 -2.43 37.46 -37.70
C LEU A 68 -1.87 38.75 -38.34
N ILE A 69 -0.57 38.77 -38.64
CA ILE A 69 0.07 39.89 -39.36
C ILE A 69 -0.50 40.03 -40.78
N LEU A 70 -0.67 38.93 -41.51
CA LEU A 70 -1.25 38.96 -42.85
C LEU A 70 -2.71 39.44 -42.84
N ILE A 71 -3.51 39.00 -41.86
CA ILE A 71 -4.90 39.44 -41.70
C ILE A 71 -4.96 40.93 -41.39
N THR A 72 -4.15 41.41 -40.44
CA THR A 72 -4.10 42.84 -40.08
C THR A 72 -3.62 43.72 -41.24
N SER A 73 -2.62 43.25 -41.99
CA SER A 73 -2.15 43.93 -43.21
C SER A 73 -3.21 43.94 -44.33
N PHE A 74 -3.92 42.83 -44.53
CA PHE A 74 -5.01 42.74 -45.52
C PHE A 74 -6.21 43.60 -45.13
N CYS A 75 -6.57 43.64 -43.84
CA CYS A 75 -7.59 44.54 -43.31
C CYS A 75 -7.19 46.01 -43.50
N ALA A 76 -5.93 46.38 -43.25
CA ALA A 76 -5.43 47.73 -43.49
C ALA A 76 -5.47 48.10 -44.99
N HIS A 77 -5.06 47.20 -45.88
CA HIS A 77 -5.09 47.42 -47.33
C HIS A 77 -6.53 47.51 -47.88
N CYS A 78 -7.46 46.70 -47.35
CA CYS A 78 -8.88 46.80 -47.69
C CYS A 78 -9.48 48.12 -47.19
N ASN A 79 -9.12 48.59 -46.00
CA ASN A 79 -9.61 49.87 -45.47
C ASN A 79 -9.12 51.06 -46.31
N ILE A 80 -7.90 50.99 -46.87
CA ILE A 80 -7.34 51.99 -47.80
C ILE A 80 -8.07 51.99 -49.15
N LYS A 81 -8.45 50.81 -49.70
CA LYS A 81 -9.20 50.72 -50.96
C LYS A 81 -10.68 51.14 -50.83
N VAL A 82 -11.29 50.97 -49.65
CA VAL A 82 -12.70 51.38 -49.41
C VAL A 82 -12.89 52.90 -49.46
N GLN A 83 -11.82 53.71 -49.29
CA GLN A 83 -11.90 55.17 -49.48
C GLN A 83 -11.86 55.62 -50.95
N ASN A 84 -11.45 54.77 -51.91
CA ASN A 84 -11.35 55.10 -53.32
C ASN A 84 -12.14 54.11 -54.20
N HIS A 85 -13.42 54.44 -54.43
CA HIS A 85 -14.36 53.86 -55.41
C HIS A 85 -14.90 52.42 -55.23
N MET A 86 -16.22 52.30 -55.50
CA MET A 86 -17.10 51.11 -55.54
C MET A 86 -17.56 50.48 -54.20
N LYS A 87 -18.63 51.06 -53.65
CA LYS A 87 -19.49 50.49 -52.61
C LYS A 87 -20.59 49.64 -53.26
N CYS A 88 -20.53 48.31 -53.13
CA CYS A 88 -21.68 47.41 -52.88
C CYS A 88 -21.37 45.91 -53.02
N TYR A 89 -20.36 45.50 -53.80
CA TYR A 89 -20.01 44.06 -53.93
C TYR A 89 -19.06 43.52 -52.84
N PHE A 90 -18.43 44.39 -52.04
CA PHE A 90 -17.43 44.00 -51.04
C PHE A 90 -18.01 43.64 -49.65
N SER A 91 -19.27 43.99 -49.36
CA SER A 91 -19.85 43.86 -48.01
C SER A 91 -20.15 42.41 -47.60
N VAL A 92 -20.65 41.58 -48.53
CA VAL A 92 -21.02 40.18 -48.24
C VAL A 92 -19.78 39.28 -48.14
N SER A 93 -18.80 39.48 -49.03
CA SER A 93 -17.56 38.68 -49.04
C SER A 93 -16.70 38.93 -47.80
N CYS A 94 -16.65 40.18 -47.30
CA CYS A 94 -15.90 40.53 -46.10
C CYS A 94 -16.52 39.93 -44.81
N CYS A 95 -17.86 39.84 -44.74
CA CYS A 95 -18.54 39.22 -43.60
C CYS A 95 -18.35 37.69 -43.55
N VAL A 96 -18.39 37.01 -44.71
CA VAL A 96 -18.13 35.56 -44.80
C VAL A 96 -16.67 35.26 -44.45
N PHE A 97 -15.73 36.08 -44.93
CA PHE A 97 -14.31 35.94 -44.59
C PHE A 97 -14.06 36.16 -43.09
N CYS A 98 -14.68 37.19 -42.49
CA CYS A 98 -14.56 37.46 -41.05
C CYS A 98 -15.14 36.31 -40.20
N SER A 99 -16.27 35.74 -40.63
CA SER A 99 -16.91 34.61 -39.94
C SER A 99 -16.07 33.33 -40.03
N ALA A 100 -15.49 33.03 -41.21
CA ALA A 100 -14.60 31.89 -41.39
C ALA A 100 -13.31 32.02 -40.57
N VAL A 101 -12.77 33.25 -40.46
CA VAL A 101 -11.59 33.55 -39.64
C VAL A 101 -11.89 33.34 -38.15
N VAL A 102 -13.04 33.81 -37.65
CA VAL A 102 -13.45 33.60 -36.25
C VAL A 102 -13.63 32.12 -35.94
N VAL A 103 -14.27 31.36 -36.83
CA VAL A 103 -14.44 29.90 -36.67
C VAL A 103 -13.08 29.18 -36.67
N PHE A 104 -12.17 29.56 -37.56
CA PHE A 104 -10.82 29.00 -37.61
C PHE A 104 -10.03 29.25 -36.32
N PHE A 105 -10.09 30.47 -35.77
CA PHE A 105 -9.44 30.80 -34.49
C PHE A 105 -10.08 30.06 -33.31
N PHE A 106 -11.41 29.86 -33.32
CA PHE A 106 -12.10 29.08 -32.30
C PHE A 106 -11.66 27.61 -32.28
N PHE A 107 -11.51 26.98 -33.45
CA PHE A 107 -10.99 25.61 -33.55
C PHE A 107 -9.52 25.50 -33.13
N GLN A 108 -8.67 26.48 -33.49
CA GLN A 108 -7.28 26.54 -33.03
C GLN A 108 -7.19 26.67 -31.49
N PHE A 109 -8.07 27.48 -30.89
CA PHE A 109 -8.12 27.63 -29.44
C PHE A 109 -8.58 26.36 -28.72
N LEU A 110 -9.58 25.65 -29.26
CA LEU A 110 -10.01 24.35 -28.73
C LEU A 110 -8.89 23.29 -28.83
N LEU A 111 -8.17 23.24 -29.94
CA LEU A 111 -7.04 22.34 -30.13
C LEU A 111 -5.90 22.67 -29.14
N PHE A 112 -5.67 23.96 -28.87
CA PHE A 112 -4.70 24.40 -27.87
C PHE A 112 -5.09 23.97 -26.46
N ILE A 113 -6.36 24.11 -26.07
CA ILE A 113 -6.85 23.63 -24.75
C ILE A 113 -6.66 22.11 -24.62
N LEU A 114 -6.99 21.35 -25.68
CA LEU A 114 -6.84 19.90 -25.68
C LEU A 114 -5.36 19.50 -25.53
N LEU A 115 -4.45 20.12 -26.28
CA LEU A 115 -3.01 19.87 -26.19
C LEU A 115 -2.45 20.27 -24.82
N PHE A 116 -2.93 21.36 -24.22
CA PHE A 116 -2.53 21.79 -22.89
C PHE A 116 -3.02 20.84 -21.79
N LEU A 117 -4.24 20.31 -21.92
CA LEU A 117 -4.77 19.28 -21.01
C LEU A 117 -3.97 17.98 -21.12
N LEU A 118 -3.65 17.53 -22.34
CA LEU A 118 -2.81 16.36 -22.58
C LEU A 118 -1.39 16.56 -22.01
N PHE A 119 -0.83 17.76 -22.13
CA PHE A 119 0.46 18.12 -21.53
C PHE A 119 0.41 18.09 -19.99
N LYS A 120 -0.65 18.63 -19.37
CA LYS A 120 -0.85 18.54 -17.91
C LYS A 120 -1.01 17.10 -17.41
N ILE A 121 -1.70 16.25 -18.16
CA ILE A 121 -1.83 14.82 -17.86
C ILE A 121 -0.45 14.15 -17.97
N SER A 122 0.30 14.44 -19.03
CA SER A 122 1.66 13.92 -19.21
C SER A 122 2.60 14.35 -18.08
N LEU A 123 2.54 15.61 -17.62
CA LEU A 123 3.35 16.08 -16.49
C LEU A 123 2.97 15.42 -15.15
N ARG A 124 1.67 15.18 -14.93
CA ARG A 124 1.23 14.43 -13.74
C ARG A 124 1.72 12.99 -13.76
N CYS A 125 1.71 12.35 -14.94
CA CYS A 125 2.32 11.02 -15.08
C CYS A 125 3.82 11.05 -14.77
N THR A 126 4.60 11.96 -15.37
CA THR A 126 6.05 12.04 -15.09
C THR A 126 6.40 12.47 -13.67
N ALA A 127 5.52 13.14 -12.92
CA ALA A 127 5.73 13.44 -11.50
C ALA A 127 5.41 12.25 -10.57
N LEU A 128 4.54 11.32 -10.99
CA LEU A 128 4.21 10.09 -10.25
C LEU A 128 5.24 8.97 -10.47
N TYR A 129 5.93 8.95 -11.61
CA TYR A 129 6.97 7.95 -11.92
C TYR A 129 8.22 7.98 -11.02
N PRO A 130 8.80 9.13 -10.62
CA PRO A 130 9.95 9.12 -9.71
C PRO A 130 9.57 8.73 -8.28
N LEU A 131 8.32 8.99 -7.85
CA LEU A 131 7.83 8.52 -6.55
C LEU A 131 7.61 7.02 -6.53
N SER A 132 7.02 6.43 -7.57
CA SER A 132 6.86 4.97 -7.64
C SER A 132 8.19 4.24 -7.76
N PHE A 133 9.18 4.81 -8.47
CA PHE A 133 10.52 4.21 -8.57
C PHE A 133 11.32 4.33 -7.27
N LEU A 134 11.25 5.46 -6.55
CA LEU A 134 11.90 5.61 -5.24
C LEU A 134 11.25 4.76 -4.13
N ILE A 135 9.93 4.57 -4.19
CA ILE A 135 9.22 3.63 -3.30
C ILE A 135 9.62 2.19 -3.62
N LEU A 136 9.74 1.84 -4.91
CA LEU A 136 10.16 0.50 -5.33
C LEU A 136 11.63 0.22 -5.00
N ASP A 137 12.51 1.22 -5.11
CA ASP A 137 13.93 1.05 -4.78
C ASP A 137 14.17 0.97 -3.26
N ARG A 138 13.40 1.70 -2.43
CA ARG A 138 13.39 1.51 -0.97
C ARG A 138 12.77 0.17 -0.56
N ALA A 139 11.70 -0.27 -1.22
CA ALA A 139 11.12 -1.60 -0.99
C ALA A 139 12.08 -2.73 -1.40
N ASN A 140 12.89 -2.52 -2.45
CA ASN A 140 13.92 -3.45 -2.89
C ASN A 140 15.15 -3.46 -1.96
N GLN A 141 15.53 -2.33 -1.37
CA GLN A 141 16.60 -2.29 -0.36
C GLN A 141 16.17 -2.90 1.00
N LEU A 142 14.88 -2.95 1.31
CA LEU A 142 14.33 -3.67 2.47
C LEU A 142 14.03 -5.16 2.24
N SER A 143 14.22 -5.69 1.03
CA SER A 143 13.87 -7.09 0.69
C SER A 143 15.05 -7.93 0.21
N ALA A 144 16.28 -7.57 0.60
CA ALA A 144 17.43 -8.44 0.46
C ALA A 144 17.50 -9.49 1.60
N SER A 145 16.64 -10.51 1.57
CA SER A 145 16.93 -11.87 2.07
C SER A 145 15.73 -12.82 1.96
N ASP A 146 15.90 -13.92 1.21
CA ASP A 146 15.29 -15.26 1.30
C ASP A 146 13.77 -15.48 1.54
N ASN A 147 12.93 -14.43 1.56
CA ASN A 147 11.52 -14.53 1.95
C ASN A 147 10.51 -14.22 0.82
N ILE A 148 10.95 -14.20 -0.44
CA ILE A 148 10.06 -13.97 -1.58
C ILE A 148 9.41 -15.29 -2.00
N HIS A 149 8.08 -15.35 -1.95
CA HIS A 149 7.28 -16.51 -2.35
C HIS A 149 6.10 -16.08 -3.23
N ARG A 150 5.37 -17.04 -3.80
CA ARG A 150 4.31 -16.76 -4.78
C ARG A 150 3.19 -15.83 -4.29
N PHE A 151 2.92 -15.79 -2.98
CA PHE A 151 1.93 -14.88 -2.38
C PHE A 151 2.48 -13.54 -1.90
N SER A 152 3.77 -13.23 -2.08
CA SER A 152 4.37 -11.99 -1.56
C SER A 152 3.65 -10.71 -1.99
N PRO A 153 3.17 -10.56 -3.25
CA PRO A 153 2.40 -9.38 -3.65
C PRO A 153 1.09 -9.21 -2.88
N GLN A 154 0.33 -10.30 -2.71
CA GLN A 154 -0.94 -10.30 -1.96
C GLN A 154 -0.73 -10.00 -0.48
N VAL A 155 0.35 -10.53 0.11
CA VAL A 155 0.74 -10.27 1.49
C VAL A 155 1.05 -8.79 1.67
N GLU A 156 1.85 -8.20 0.79
CA GLU A 156 2.22 -6.80 0.90
C GLU A 156 1.00 -5.89 0.78
N GLU A 157 0.14 -6.11 -0.21
CA GLU A 157 -1.12 -5.38 -0.36
C GLU A 157 -2.00 -5.47 0.90
N THR A 158 -2.16 -6.67 1.45
CA THR A 158 -3.03 -6.89 2.61
C THR A 158 -2.45 -6.26 3.88
N VAL A 159 -1.14 -6.35 4.08
CA VAL A 159 -0.44 -5.70 5.19
C VAL A 159 -0.59 -4.19 5.10
N GLN A 160 -0.39 -3.59 3.92
CA GLN A 160 -0.58 -2.14 3.73
C GLN A 160 -2.01 -1.70 4.02
N ASN A 161 -3.00 -2.50 3.58
CA ASN A 161 -4.41 -2.24 3.88
C ASN A 161 -4.69 -2.29 5.40
N HIS A 162 -4.14 -3.27 6.12
CA HIS A 162 -4.27 -3.32 7.58
C HIS A 162 -3.61 -2.13 8.27
N MET A 163 -2.41 -1.73 7.85
CA MET A 163 -1.71 -0.58 8.40
C MET A 163 -2.46 0.74 8.14
N ALA A 164 -3.16 0.88 7.01
CA ALA A 164 -3.92 2.07 6.66
C ALA A 164 -5.24 2.21 7.44
N TYR A 165 -5.96 1.10 7.63
CA TYR A 165 -7.35 1.14 8.10
C TYR A 165 -7.59 0.49 9.48
N SER A 166 -6.74 -0.45 9.89
CA SER A 166 -7.02 -1.27 11.10
C SER A 166 -6.50 -0.65 12.41
N ILE A 167 -5.59 0.34 12.34
CA ILE A 167 -4.97 0.96 13.53
C ILE A 167 -5.78 2.17 14.05
N GLN A 168 -6.72 2.70 13.26
CA GLN A 168 -7.49 3.91 13.62
C GLN A 168 -8.36 3.68 14.87
N GLU A 169 -8.52 4.68 15.76
CA GLU A 169 -9.35 4.53 16.95
C GLU A 169 -10.84 4.69 16.58
N GLU A 170 -11.68 3.67 16.87
CA GLU A 170 -13.11 3.65 16.50
C GLU A 170 -14.02 4.39 17.48
N GLY A 171 -13.46 5.10 18.47
CA GLY A 171 -14.19 5.72 19.58
C GLY A 171 -15.21 6.81 19.19
N GLY A 172 -15.36 7.11 17.90
CA GLY A 172 -16.31 8.09 17.38
C GLY A 172 -17.01 7.70 16.06
N ASP A 173 -16.80 6.50 15.52
CA ASP A 173 -17.51 6.05 14.31
C ASP A 173 -18.83 5.38 14.71
N ALA A 174 -19.95 6.03 14.39
CA ALA A 174 -21.31 5.56 14.69
C ALA A 174 -21.64 4.19 14.07
N ASN A 175 -20.86 3.72 13.09
CA ASN A 175 -21.05 2.42 12.45
C ASN A 175 -20.47 1.24 13.26
N TRP A 176 -19.58 1.50 14.21
CA TRP A 176 -19.00 0.45 15.07
C TRP A 176 -19.72 0.34 16.40
N GLN A 177 -20.20 -0.87 16.70
CA GLN A 177 -20.89 -1.19 17.95
C GLN A 177 -19.92 -1.85 18.92
N LEU A 178 -19.76 -1.28 20.12
CA LEU A 178 -19.04 -1.92 21.21
C LEU A 178 -19.84 -3.14 21.72
N VAL A 179 -19.31 -4.35 21.53
CA VAL A 179 -19.99 -5.60 21.89
C VAL A 179 -19.47 -6.21 23.20
N ALA A 180 -18.24 -5.88 23.60
CA ALA A 180 -17.65 -6.28 24.88
C ALA A 180 -16.57 -5.29 25.31
N GLU A 181 -16.47 -5.05 26.61
CA GLU A 181 -15.42 -4.26 27.25
C GLU A 181 -15.03 -4.93 28.57
N GLU A 182 -13.73 -5.21 28.74
CA GLU A 182 -13.18 -5.77 29.97
C GLU A 182 -11.79 -5.16 30.24
N GLY A 183 -11.72 -4.25 31.22
CA GLY A 183 -10.49 -3.52 31.52
C GLY A 183 -10.00 -2.72 30.30
N ALA A 184 -8.81 -3.03 29.82
CA ALA A 184 -8.24 -2.40 28.62
C ALA A 184 -8.66 -3.07 27.30
N MET A 185 -9.38 -4.20 27.35
CA MET A 185 -9.89 -4.88 26.16
C MET A 185 -11.23 -4.27 25.74
N LYS A 186 -11.34 -3.87 24.46
CA LYS A 186 -12.58 -3.43 23.84
C LYS A 186 -12.79 -4.17 22.53
N VAL A 187 -13.99 -4.69 22.31
CA VAL A 187 -14.35 -5.44 21.10
C VAL A 187 -15.51 -4.74 20.42
N TYR A 188 -15.31 -4.39 19.15
CA TYR A 188 -16.24 -3.69 18.29
C TYR A 188 -16.65 -4.59 17.12
N ARG A 189 -17.89 -4.39 16.66
CA ARG A 189 -18.45 -5.06 15.50
C ARG A 189 -19.21 -4.07 14.65
N ARG A 190 -19.14 -4.22 13.33
CA ARG A 190 -20.08 -3.58 12.40
C ARG A 190 -21.00 -4.65 11.82
N GLU A 191 -22.32 -4.43 11.84
CA GLU A 191 -23.24 -5.39 11.23
C GLU A 191 -23.25 -5.24 9.71
N VAL A 192 -22.92 -6.31 8.99
CA VAL A 192 -22.89 -6.37 7.54
C VAL A 192 -23.44 -7.71 7.09
N GLU A 193 -24.46 -7.69 6.23
CA GLU A 193 -25.02 -8.88 5.62
C GLU A 193 -25.07 -8.71 4.10
N GLU A 194 -24.51 -9.67 3.37
CA GLU A 194 -24.55 -9.70 1.92
C GLU A 194 -25.24 -10.98 1.47
N ASN A 195 -26.33 -10.86 0.72
CA ASN A 195 -27.14 -12.00 0.25
C ASN A 195 -27.57 -12.95 1.38
N GLY A 196 -27.87 -12.41 2.57
CA GLY A 196 -28.24 -13.18 3.77
C GLY A 196 -27.07 -13.91 4.45
N ILE A 197 -25.84 -13.67 4.01
CA ILE A 197 -24.62 -14.15 4.67
C ILE A 197 -24.07 -13.03 5.56
N VAL A 198 -23.86 -13.34 6.82
CA VAL A 198 -23.28 -12.42 7.80
C VAL A 198 -21.78 -12.30 7.58
N LEU A 199 -21.32 -11.07 7.38
CA LEU A 199 -19.92 -10.70 7.13
C LEU A 199 -19.39 -9.70 8.16
N ASP A 200 -20.10 -9.55 9.29
CA ASP A 200 -19.84 -8.58 10.34
C ASP A 200 -18.32 -8.38 10.62
N PRO A 201 -17.71 -7.26 10.17
CA PRO A 201 -16.34 -6.95 10.49
C PRO A 201 -16.17 -6.81 12.00
N LEU A 202 -15.11 -7.41 12.54
CA LEU A 202 -14.75 -7.29 13.94
C LEU A 202 -13.42 -6.59 14.09
N LYS A 203 -13.36 -5.69 15.07
CA LYS A 203 -12.15 -5.03 15.51
C LYS A 203 -12.07 -5.02 17.03
N ALA A 204 -10.91 -5.32 17.59
CA ALA A 204 -10.68 -5.28 19.01
C ALA A 204 -9.38 -4.55 19.32
N THR A 205 -9.38 -3.81 20.42
CA THR A 205 -8.18 -3.19 20.98
C THR A 205 -7.92 -3.78 22.36
N HIS A 206 -6.65 -3.93 22.70
CA HIS A 206 -6.22 -4.38 24.02
C HIS A 206 -4.87 -3.76 24.38
N ALA A 207 -4.57 -3.69 25.68
CA ALA A 207 -3.28 -3.21 26.18
C ALA A 207 -2.76 -4.22 27.20
N VAL A 208 -1.68 -4.92 26.84
CA VAL A 208 -1.15 -6.07 27.61
C VAL A 208 0.19 -5.66 28.21
N LYS A 209 0.27 -5.64 29.54
CA LYS A 209 1.50 -5.30 30.27
C LYS A 209 2.50 -6.46 30.26
N GLY A 210 3.80 -6.16 30.28
CA GLY A 210 4.84 -7.17 30.50
C GLY A 210 5.22 -8.01 29.28
N VAL A 211 4.70 -7.68 28.10
CA VAL A 211 5.00 -8.36 26.83
C VAL A 211 5.26 -7.34 25.74
N THR A 212 6.05 -7.72 24.74
CA THR A 212 6.29 -6.91 23.53
C THR A 212 5.35 -7.32 22.40
N GLY A 213 5.24 -6.48 21.38
CA GLY A 213 4.52 -6.83 20.15
C GLY A 213 5.16 -7.98 19.38
N HIS A 214 6.49 -8.11 19.42
CA HIS A 214 7.20 -9.24 18.83
C HIS A 214 6.80 -10.55 19.53
N GLU A 215 6.84 -10.60 20.87
CA GLU A 215 6.43 -11.78 21.63
C GLU A 215 4.97 -12.16 21.31
N VAL A 216 4.05 -11.20 21.33
CA VAL A 216 2.63 -11.45 21.04
C VAL A 216 2.44 -12.01 19.62
N CYS A 217 3.06 -11.39 18.61
CA CYS A 217 2.97 -11.86 17.22
C CYS A 217 3.62 -13.23 17.04
N HIS A 218 4.76 -13.48 17.67
CA HIS A 218 5.45 -14.76 17.63
C HIS A 218 4.58 -15.90 18.15
N TYR A 219 3.99 -15.77 19.35
CA TYR A 219 3.12 -16.81 19.92
C TYR A 219 1.79 -16.98 19.16
N PHE A 220 1.33 -15.95 18.44
CA PHE A 220 0.12 -16.04 17.61
C PHE A 220 0.38 -16.79 16.29
N TRP A 221 1.54 -16.52 15.67
CA TRP A 221 1.97 -17.12 14.41
C TRP A 221 2.51 -18.55 14.59
N ASP A 222 3.22 -18.82 15.69
CA ASP A 222 3.87 -20.12 15.92
C ASP A 222 2.86 -21.26 15.99
N THR A 223 2.95 -22.13 15.00
CA THR A 223 2.08 -23.30 14.83
C THR A 223 2.32 -24.38 15.88
N ALA A 224 3.51 -24.44 16.49
CA ALA A 224 3.86 -25.46 17.48
C ALA A 224 3.12 -25.28 18.81
N VAL A 225 2.72 -24.05 19.12
CA VAL A 225 2.03 -23.69 20.38
C VAL A 225 0.55 -23.36 20.18
N ARG A 226 0.03 -23.50 18.96
CA ARG A 226 -1.35 -23.11 18.60
C ARG A 226 -2.39 -23.74 19.52
N LEU A 227 -2.27 -25.03 19.80
CA LEU A 227 -3.25 -25.80 20.58
C LEU A 227 -3.19 -25.52 22.10
N ASP A 228 -2.17 -24.81 22.59
CA ASP A 228 -2.11 -24.42 24.01
C ASP A 228 -3.19 -23.36 24.33
N TRP A 229 -3.46 -22.45 23.40
CA TRP A 229 -4.35 -21.31 23.59
C TRP A 229 -5.62 -21.34 22.74
N GLU A 230 -5.59 -21.93 21.54
CA GLU A 230 -6.75 -22.01 20.65
C GLU A 230 -7.77 -23.05 21.14
N THR A 231 -9.05 -22.67 21.20
CA THR A 231 -10.11 -23.54 21.76
C THR A 231 -11.22 -23.87 20.79
N THR A 232 -11.25 -23.23 19.62
CA THR A 232 -12.29 -23.38 18.60
C THR A 232 -11.90 -24.35 17.49
N VAL A 233 -10.64 -24.76 17.42
CA VAL A 233 -10.10 -25.66 16.40
C VAL A 233 -10.29 -27.13 16.82
N GLU A 234 -10.60 -27.99 15.85
CA GLU A 234 -10.72 -29.45 16.00
C GLU A 234 -9.53 -30.18 15.36
N ASN A 235 -9.16 -29.82 14.14
CA ASN A 235 -7.97 -30.32 13.45
C ASN A 235 -7.16 -29.17 12.86
N PHE A 236 -5.84 -29.30 12.82
CA PHE A 236 -4.91 -28.28 12.35
C PHE A 236 -3.63 -28.92 11.83
N HIS A 237 -3.18 -28.50 10.65
CA HIS A 237 -1.86 -28.85 10.15
C HIS A 237 -1.31 -27.79 9.19
N VAL A 238 0.01 -27.72 9.11
CA VAL A 238 0.72 -26.94 8.09
C VAL A 238 0.66 -27.71 6.78
N VAL A 239 0.15 -27.06 5.73
CA VAL A 239 0.05 -27.58 4.37
C VAL A 239 1.37 -27.36 3.64
N GLU A 240 1.93 -26.15 3.76
CA GLU A 240 3.18 -25.77 3.08
C GLU A 240 3.93 -24.72 3.91
N LYS A 241 5.26 -24.86 3.99
CA LYS A 241 6.14 -23.80 4.49
C LYS A 241 6.70 -23.02 3.30
N LEU A 242 6.30 -21.76 3.16
CA LEU A 242 6.73 -20.89 2.05
C LEU A 242 8.07 -20.21 2.33
N SER A 243 8.28 -19.80 3.59
CA SER A 243 9.53 -19.26 4.10
C SER A 243 9.59 -19.41 5.62
N ASP A 244 10.61 -18.86 6.27
CA ASP A 244 10.72 -18.90 7.73
C ASP A 244 9.65 -18.07 8.44
N ASN A 245 9.00 -17.15 7.72
CA ASN A 245 7.99 -16.24 8.29
C ASN A 245 6.61 -16.43 7.66
N ALA A 246 6.44 -17.42 6.77
CA ALA A 246 5.22 -17.62 6.00
C ALA A 246 4.88 -19.11 5.84
N VAL A 247 3.68 -19.49 6.27
CA VAL A 247 3.18 -20.87 6.20
C VAL A 247 1.72 -20.89 5.71
N ILE A 248 1.34 -21.92 4.98
CA ILE A 248 -0.06 -22.20 4.64
C ILE A 248 -0.58 -23.24 5.63
N VAL A 249 -1.73 -22.95 6.21
CA VAL A 249 -2.35 -23.74 7.26
C VAL A 249 -3.75 -24.14 6.82
N TYR A 250 -4.07 -25.42 7.05
CA TYR A 250 -5.44 -25.92 7.02
C TYR A 250 -5.91 -26.21 8.43
N GLN A 251 -7.13 -25.79 8.76
CA GLN A 251 -7.77 -26.15 10.01
C GLN A 251 -9.28 -26.35 9.88
N THR A 252 -9.84 -27.21 10.71
CA THR A 252 -11.28 -27.36 10.91
C THR A 252 -11.68 -26.76 12.25
N HIS A 253 -12.82 -26.08 12.28
CA HIS A 253 -13.39 -25.55 13.52
C HIS A 253 -14.40 -26.52 14.12
N LYS A 254 -14.53 -26.51 15.44
CA LYS A 254 -15.59 -27.22 16.17
C LYS A 254 -16.95 -26.81 15.63
N THR A 255 -17.82 -27.80 15.43
CA THR A 255 -19.16 -27.60 14.89
C THR A 255 -20.02 -26.73 15.82
N VAL A 256 -20.70 -25.74 15.24
CA VAL A 256 -21.73 -24.93 15.91
C VAL A 256 -23.09 -25.43 15.43
N TRP A 257 -23.76 -26.26 16.23
CA TRP A 257 -25.08 -26.80 15.89
C TRP A 257 -26.11 -25.67 15.71
N PRO A 258 -27.03 -25.74 14.72
CA PRO A 258 -27.26 -26.79 13.73
C PRO A 258 -26.49 -26.60 12.41
N VAL A 259 -25.48 -25.73 12.39
CA VAL A 259 -24.82 -25.31 11.16
C VAL A 259 -23.69 -26.28 10.80
N ALA A 260 -23.50 -26.55 9.50
CA ALA A 260 -22.44 -27.44 9.00
C ALA A 260 -21.05 -27.02 9.52
N GLN A 261 -20.13 -27.97 9.63
CA GLN A 261 -18.77 -27.68 10.09
C GLN A 261 -18.05 -26.74 9.11
N ARG A 262 -17.18 -25.86 9.65
CA ARG A 262 -16.33 -24.96 8.83
C ARG A 262 -14.89 -25.45 8.82
N ASP A 263 -14.30 -25.42 7.64
CA ASP A 263 -12.85 -25.47 7.48
C ASP A 263 -12.33 -24.16 6.92
N VAL A 264 -11.04 -23.90 7.13
CA VAL A 264 -10.34 -22.74 6.58
C VAL A 264 -8.96 -23.15 6.10
N LEU A 265 -8.59 -22.61 4.94
CA LEU A 265 -7.26 -22.71 4.37
C LEU A 265 -6.73 -21.27 4.24
N PHE A 266 -5.61 -20.99 4.90
CA PHE A 266 -5.07 -19.63 4.94
C PHE A 266 -3.56 -19.60 4.98
N LEU A 267 -2.99 -18.57 4.37
CA LEU A 267 -1.61 -18.15 4.51
C LEU A 267 -1.48 -17.35 5.80
N SER A 268 -0.55 -17.75 6.67
CA SER A 268 -0.17 -17.04 7.90
C SER A 268 1.25 -16.47 7.76
N VAL A 269 1.37 -15.14 7.85
CA VAL A 269 2.65 -14.45 7.71
C VAL A 269 2.90 -13.54 8.92
N ILE A 270 4.09 -13.60 9.49
CA ILE A 270 4.58 -12.64 10.49
C ILE A 270 5.55 -11.64 9.84
N LYS A 271 5.37 -10.35 10.10
CA LYS A 271 6.25 -9.27 9.63
C LYS A 271 6.47 -8.23 10.72
N THR A 272 7.64 -7.61 10.67
CA THR A 272 7.88 -6.32 11.32
C THR A 272 7.69 -5.20 10.30
N ILE A 273 7.07 -4.11 10.72
CA ILE A 273 6.88 -2.88 9.94
C ILE A 273 7.69 -1.80 10.65
N PRO A 274 8.73 -1.26 9.99
CA PRO A 274 9.54 -0.21 10.56
C PRO A 274 8.69 1.06 10.79
N PRO A 275 9.11 1.92 11.72
CA PRO A 275 8.34 3.09 12.07
C PRO A 275 8.43 4.11 10.93
N ARG A 276 7.35 4.89 10.72
CA ARG A 276 7.35 5.89 9.63
C ARG A 276 8.27 7.06 9.92
N ASN A 277 8.51 7.34 11.20
CA ASN A 277 9.38 8.37 11.72
C ASN A 277 9.87 7.98 13.13
N GLU A 278 10.85 8.71 13.68
CA GLU A 278 11.49 8.42 14.97
C GLU A 278 10.53 8.45 16.18
N ASN A 279 9.32 9.00 16.04
CA ASN A 279 8.35 9.09 17.14
C ASN A 279 7.34 7.92 17.14
N GLU A 280 7.32 7.07 16.12
CA GLU A 280 6.42 5.93 16.03
C GLU A 280 7.13 4.65 16.52
N PRO A 281 6.44 3.76 17.26
CA PRO A 281 7.02 2.48 17.64
C PRO A 281 7.05 1.51 16.45
N ASP A 282 8.00 0.57 16.49
CA ASP A 282 7.98 -0.60 15.61
C ASP A 282 6.63 -1.32 15.74
N THR A 283 6.11 -1.78 14.59
CA THR A 283 4.85 -2.50 14.55
C THR A 283 5.08 -3.93 14.09
N TRP A 284 4.73 -4.90 14.93
CA TRP A 284 4.67 -6.30 14.53
C TRP A 284 3.27 -6.65 14.05
N ILE A 285 3.18 -7.42 12.98
CA ILE A 285 1.91 -7.86 12.40
C ILE A 285 1.95 -9.33 12.03
N VAL A 286 0.88 -10.04 12.37
CA VAL A 286 0.57 -11.35 11.80
C VAL A 286 -0.69 -11.24 10.95
N CYS A 287 -0.60 -11.60 9.68
CA CYS A 287 -1.73 -11.65 8.76
C CYS A 287 -2.08 -13.09 8.43
N ASN A 288 -3.34 -13.45 8.63
CA ASN A 288 -3.93 -14.72 8.21
C ASN A 288 -4.94 -14.42 7.10
N ILE A 289 -4.67 -14.91 5.88
CA ILE A 289 -5.45 -14.57 4.68
C ILE A 289 -5.79 -15.86 3.94
N SER A 290 -7.07 -16.06 3.61
CA SER A 290 -7.46 -17.24 2.84
C SER A 290 -6.79 -17.28 1.46
N VAL A 291 -6.27 -18.47 1.12
CA VAL A 291 -5.64 -18.78 -0.17
C VAL A 291 -6.18 -20.12 -0.67
N GLU A 292 -5.97 -20.40 -1.95
CA GLU A 292 -6.24 -21.72 -2.53
C GLU A 292 -4.96 -22.55 -2.61
N HIS A 293 -5.08 -23.88 -2.52
CA HIS A 293 -3.96 -24.82 -2.61
C HIS A 293 -4.43 -26.15 -3.20
N ASP A 294 -3.69 -26.70 -4.16
CA ASP A 294 -4.09 -27.89 -4.91
C ASP A 294 -4.23 -29.14 -4.02
N ASP A 295 -3.38 -29.28 -3.00
CA ASP A 295 -3.45 -30.39 -2.03
C ASP A 295 -4.66 -30.34 -1.09
N VAL A 296 -5.37 -29.20 -1.05
CA VAL A 296 -6.52 -29.00 -0.14
C VAL A 296 -7.73 -28.44 -0.91
N PRO A 297 -8.28 -29.23 -1.86
CA PRO A 297 -9.43 -28.81 -2.65
C PRO A 297 -10.69 -28.68 -1.77
N LEU A 298 -11.71 -28.04 -2.33
CA LEU A 298 -13.03 -28.00 -1.69
C LEU A 298 -13.61 -29.42 -1.58
N THR A 299 -14.15 -29.76 -0.41
CA THR A 299 -14.80 -31.06 -0.17
C THR A 299 -16.19 -30.86 0.40
N ASN A 300 -17.07 -31.86 0.25
CA ASN A 300 -18.44 -31.81 0.80
C ASN A 300 -18.50 -32.08 2.31
N ARG A 301 -17.36 -32.27 2.99
CA ARG A 301 -17.30 -32.57 4.43
C ARG A 301 -17.47 -31.32 5.30
N CYS A 302 -16.99 -30.18 4.83
CA CYS A 302 -17.01 -28.90 5.54
C CYS A 302 -17.35 -27.79 4.55
N VAL A 303 -17.98 -26.72 5.05
CA VAL A 303 -18.15 -25.48 4.30
C VAL A 303 -16.89 -24.64 4.46
N ARG A 304 -16.22 -24.29 3.36
CA ARG A 304 -15.00 -23.49 3.36
C ARG A 304 -15.30 -22.04 3.70
N ALA A 305 -14.93 -21.61 4.90
CA ALA A 305 -14.94 -20.19 5.26
C ALA A 305 -13.71 -19.49 4.68
N LYS A 306 -13.84 -18.18 4.44
CA LYS A 306 -12.74 -17.30 4.04
C LYS A 306 -12.48 -16.29 5.13
N LEU A 307 -11.21 -16.03 5.42
CA LEU A 307 -10.80 -15.09 6.44
C LEU A 307 -9.77 -14.09 5.92
N ASN A 308 -9.82 -12.89 6.49
CA ASN A 308 -8.75 -11.92 6.48
C ASN A 308 -8.64 -11.35 7.91
N VAL A 309 -7.64 -11.84 8.63
CA VAL A 309 -7.43 -11.57 10.06
C VAL A 309 -6.03 -10.99 10.25
N ALA A 310 -5.92 -9.94 11.06
CA ALA A 310 -4.63 -9.40 11.45
C ALA A 310 -4.53 -9.20 12.97
N MET A 311 -3.40 -9.61 13.52
CA MET A 311 -2.94 -9.23 14.86
C MET A 311 -1.85 -8.18 14.68
N ILE A 312 -2.10 -6.94 15.09
CA ILE A 312 -1.19 -5.81 14.93
C ILE A 312 -0.77 -5.36 16.31
N CYS A 313 0.53 -5.24 16.57
CA CYS A 313 1.07 -4.98 17.89
C CYS A 313 2.12 -3.89 17.88
N GLN A 314 1.99 -2.93 18.79
CA GLN A 314 2.95 -1.85 19.01
C GLN A 314 3.46 -1.91 20.44
N THR A 315 4.78 -1.96 20.60
CA THR A 315 5.41 -1.97 21.92
C THR A 315 5.63 -0.54 22.40
N LEU A 316 5.04 -0.18 23.53
CA LEU A 316 5.34 1.05 24.25
C LEU A 316 6.28 0.74 25.41
N VAL A 317 7.42 1.44 25.46
CA VAL A 317 8.39 1.32 26.53
C VAL A 317 8.40 2.63 27.33
N SER A 318 8.23 2.52 28.65
CA SER A 318 8.44 3.64 29.57
C SER A 318 9.88 3.55 30.11
N PRO A 319 10.81 4.43 29.68
CA PRO A 319 12.20 4.34 30.11
C PRO A 319 12.30 4.36 31.64
N PRO A 320 13.08 3.45 32.25
CA PRO A 320 13.26 3.44 33.70
C PRO A 320 14.05 4.66 34.17
N GLU A 321 13.94 5.01 35.46
CA GLU A 321 14.73 6.10 36.05
C GLU A 321 16.22 5.73 36.14
N GLY A 322 17.08 6.56 35.56
CA GLY A 322 18.53 6.37 35.53
C GLY A 322 18.99 5.32 34.52
N ASP A 323 20.20 4.77 34.71
CA ASP A 323 20.81 3.76 33.82
C ASP A 323 20.34 2.32 34.13
N LYS A 324 19.07 2.13 34.50
CA LYS A 324 18.52 0.80 34.76
C LYS A 324 18.12 0.11 33.46
N GLU A 325 18.25 -1.21 33.40
CA GLU A 325 17.74 -2.00 32.29
C GLU A 325 16.20 -1.98 32.25
N ILE A 326 15.64 -2.06 31.03
CA ILE A 326 14.19 -2.12 30.82
C ILE A 326 13.67 -3.43 31.40
N SER A 327 12.74 -3.34 32.34
CA SER A 327 12.05 -4.51 32.91
C SER A 327 10.69 -4.74 32.25
N ARG A 328 10.08 -5.91 32.49
CA ARG A 328 8.71 -6.20 32.02
C ARG A 328 7.66 -5.24 32.62
N ASP A 329 7.92 -4.63 33.76
CA ASP A 329 7.01 -3.64 34.34
C ASP A 329 7.00 -2.32 33.55
N ASN A 330 8.02 -2.09 32.73
CA ASN A 330 8.19 -0.90 31.91
C ASN A 330 7.61 -1.04 30.49
N ILE A 331 7.09 -2.21 30.11
CA ILE A 331 6.61 -2.48 28.74
C ILE A 331 5.10 -2.71 28.69
N LEU A 332 4.48 -2.15 27.65
CA LEU A 332 3.06 -2.31 27.34
C LEU A 332 2.90 -2.58 25.84
N CYS A 333 2.28 -3.70 25.49
CA CYS A 333 1.91 -4.00 24.10
C CYS A 333 0.49 -3.48 23.83
N ARG A 334 0.35 -2.52 22.91
CA ARG A 334 -0.94 -2.16 22.32
C ARG A 334 -1.26 -3.15 21.21
N VAL A 335 -2.39 -3.83 21.35
CA VAL A 335 -2.88 -4.84 20.40
C VAL A 335 -4.08 -4.29 19.67
N SER A 336 -4.06 -4.36 18.34
CA SER A 336 -5.19 -4.14 17.46
C SER A 336 -5.44 -5.43 16.68
N TYR A 337 -6.54 -6.10 16.99
CA TYR A 337 -6.96 -7.34 16.35
C TYR A 337 -8.13 -7.06 15.42
N VAL A 338 -8.06 -7.50 14.17
CA VAL A 338 -9.16 -7.39 13.21
C VAL A 338 -9.47 -8.74 12.61
N ALA A 339 -10.76 -9.02 12.41
CA ALA A 339 -11.21 -10.25 11.79
C ALA A 339 -12.38 -9.98 10.84
N ASN A 340 -12.14 -10.22 9.56
CA ASN A 340 -13.17 -10.26 8.53
C ASN A 340 -13.34 -11.71 8.11
N VAL A 341 -14.48 -12.31 8.45
CA VAL A 341 -14.74 -13.73 8.21
C VAL A 341 -16.01 -13.87 7.37
N ASN A 342 -15.87 -14.49 6.22
CA ASN A 342 -16.98 -14.98 5.42
C ASN A 342 -17.21 -16.47 5.76
N PRO A 343 -18.38 -16.87 6.30
CA PRO A 343 -18.64 -18.25 6.70
C PRO A 343 -18.76 -19.23 5.53
N GLY A 344 -18.65 -18.77 4.28
CA GLY A 344 -18.61 -19.56 3.04
C GLY A 344 -19.98 -20.02 2.53
N GLY A 345 -21.01 -19.88 3.36
CA GLY A 345 -22.37 -20.30 3.06
C GLY A 345 -23.29 -19.98 4.23
N TRP A 346 -24.48 -20.57 4.22
CA TRP A 346 -25.54 -20.26 5.18
C TRP A 346 -25.08 -20.43 6.63
N PHE A 347 -25.17 -19.34 7.41
CA PHE A 347 -24.95 -19.31 8.85
C PHE A 347 -25.94 -18.31 9.45
N PRO A 348 -26.91 -18.74 10.28
CA PRO A 348 -27.88 -17.83 10.88
C PRO A 348 -27.23 -16.72 11.70
N ALA A 349 -27.61 -15.46 11.45
CA ALA A 349 -27.15 -14.31 12.23
C ALA A 349 -27.46 -14.45 13.72
N SER A 350 -28.62 -15.00 14.06
CA SER A 350 -29.06 -15.28 15.43
C SER A 350 -28.18 -16.28 16.17
N ILE A 351 -27.34 -17.05 15.47
CA ILE A 351 -26.38 -17.99 16.05
C ILE A 351 -24.96 -17.44 15.95
N LEU A 352 -24.56 -16.92 14.79
CA LEU A 352 -23.20 -16.43 14.56
C LEU A 352 -22.86 -15.25 15.47
N ARG A 353 -23.77 -14.27 15.58
CA ARG A 353 -23.53 -13.05 16.37
C ARG A 353 -23.32 -13.36 17.86
N PRO A 354 -24.13 -14.20 18.53
CA PRO A 354 -23.86 -14.61 19.90
C PRO A 354 -22.56 -15.41 20.08
N VAL A 355 -22.24 -16.30 19.14
CA VAL A 355 -20.98 -17.06 19.17
C VAL A 355 -19.79 -16.12 19.07
N ALA A 356 -19.77 -15.22 18.09
CA ALA A 356 -18.72 -14.22 17.94
C ALA A 356 -18.59 -13.33 19.19
N LYS A 357 -19.72 -12.80 19.69
CA LYS A 357 -19.75 -11.97 20.90
C LYS A 357 -19.13 -12.67 22.12
N ARG A 358 -19.22 -14.01 22.20
CA ARG A 358 -18.64 -14.80 23.29
C ARG A 358 -17.18 -15.20 23.03
N GLU A 359 -16.88 -15.74 21.85
CA GLU A 359 -15.59 -16.38 21.60
C GLU A 359 -14.46 -15.37 21.38
N TYR A 360 -14.69 -14.22 20.76
CA TYR A 360 -13.60 -13.26 20.49
C TYR A 360 -13.03 -12.62 21.76
N PRO A 361 -13.83 -12.09 22.72
CA PRO A 361 -13.29 -11.61 23.99
C PRO A 361 -12.58 -12.72 24.78
N LYS A 362 -13.14 -13.94 24.77
CA LYS A 362 -12.56 -15.11 25.43
C LYS A 362 -11.21 -15.49 24.83
N PHE A 363 -11.09 -15.48 23.50
CA PHE A 363 -9.85 -15.70 22.76
C PHE A 363 -8.80 -14.66 23.17
N LEU A 364 -9.12 -13.37 23.03
CA LEU A 364 -8.16 -12.29 23.28
C LEU A 364 -7.63 -12.34 24.72
N LYS A 365 -8.51 -12.56 25.69
CA LYS A 365 -8.14 -12.72 27.11
C LYS A 365 -7.27 -13.94 27.34
N ARG A 366 -7.70 -15.12 26.86
CA ARG A 366 -6.94 -16.37 27.05
C ARG A 366 -5.56 -16.28 26.40
N PHE A 367 -5.51 -15.76 25.17
CA PHE A 367 -4.28 -15.65 24.41
C PHE A 367 -3.32 -14.64 25.03
N SER A 368 -3.78 -13.45 25.41
CA SER A 368 -2.90 -12.45 26.04
C SER A 368 -2.34 -12.94 27.38
N SER A 369 -3.16 -13.58 28.22
CA SER A 369 -2.69 -14.20 29.47
C SER A 369 -1.69 -15.32 29.21
N TYR A 370 -1.93 -16.17 28.21
CA TYR A 370 -1.01 -17.22 27.80
C TYR A 370 0.38 -16.67 27.42
N VAL A 371 0.43 -15.57 26.64
CA VAL A 371 1.71 -14.95 26.28
C VAL A 371 2.43 -14.41 27.53
N GLN A 372 1.71 -13.74 28.43
CA GLN A 372 2.30 -13.24 29.69
C GLN A 372 2.88 -14.38 30.54
N GLU A 373 2.16 -15.50 30.66
CA GLU A 373 2.63 -16.68 31.40
C GLU A 373 3.88 -17.29 30.77
N LYS A 374 3.93 -17.38 29.43
CA LYS A 374 5.05 -18.02 28.72
C LYS A 374 6.29 -17.13 28.63
N THR A 375 6.18 -15.81 28.79
CA THR A 375 7.31 -14.87 28.76
C THR A 375 7.78 -14.45 30.14
N ALA A 376 6.98 -14.68 31.19
CA ALA A 376 7.37 -14.41 32.57
C ALA A 376 8.72 -15.06 32.92
N GLY A 377 9.63 -14.27 33.48
CA GLY A 377 10.98 -14.72 33.86
C GLY A 377 11.95 -14.98 32.70
N LYS A 378 11.53 -14.80 31.44
CA LYS A 378 12.42 -14.92 30.27
C LYS A 378 12.96 -13.54 29.84
N PRO A 379 14.15 -13.49 29.22
CA PRO A 379 14.65 -12.26 28.57
C PRO A 379 13.62 -11.66 27.61
N ILE A 380 13.59 -10.33 27.53
CA ILE A 380 12.63 -9.61 26.69
C ILE A 380 13.07 -9.72 25.23
N LEU A 381 12.15 -10.14 24.36
CA LEU A 381 12.34 -10.13 22.91
C LEU A 381 11.65 -8.89 22.33
N PHE A 382 12.41 -7.88 21.90
CA PHE A 382 11.87 -6.63 21.35
C PHE A 382 11.36 -6.76 19.92
#